data_AF-R1GLF1-F1
#
_entry.id   AF-R1GLF1-F1
#
_cell.length_a   1.000
_cell.length_b   1.000
_cell.length_c   1.000
_cell.angle_alpha   90.00
_cell.angle_beta   90.00
_cell.angle_gamma   90.00
#
_symmetry.space_group_name_H-M   'P 1'
#
loop_
_entity.id
_entity.type
_entity.pdbx_description
1 polymer ?
#
loop_
_entity_poly.entity_id
_entity_poly.type
_entity_poly.pdbx_seq_one_letter_code
_entity_poly.pdbx_strand_id
1 'polypeptide(L)'
;MQSHHTSKFTDGKYNIYLWPLVAIWSFDRLLRIARILYCNFRVSFSAKGAISCAQSATVRYEPSSDVIRITIQHRSSLNPGPGQYYHLYQPFVFRGWWENHPFSLGAYTTPSQPVPAPSENVTISAPPTAAEASKEAKAASSSITSSSGSSAGPAAAATFTFWIRPYDGWTRRLRDACLAAPSRTTSPRLLVEGPYGHAQPLHAFDTVVMVVGGTGIAAATPYILDHAARAAAGATRTTRVRLVWTAKHAAFLRDVCRGELAGALAREDVEAVLFATGRRPAKAEGEEEEEDAAAAAEAEDEIQPAGAAARREAAVRHERPDVTGIVAEAATEATEGGARTVVFVCGPAAMADEARAAVHAEMKKGCRRIEYVEDCFRW
;
A
#
# COMPACT_ATOMS: atom_id res chain seq x y z
N MET A 1 28.30 -5.45 -58.00
CA MET A 1 27.35 -6.30 -57.26
C MET A 1 26.39 -5.39 -56.51
N GLN A 2 25.25 -5.06 -57.12
CA GLN A 2 24.24 -4.18 -56.53
C GLN A 2 23.27 -5.00 -55.67
N SER A 3 23.06 -4.50 -54.46
CA SER A 3 22.23 -5.02 -53.38
C SER A 3 20.73 -4.99 -53.73
N HIS A 4 20.25 -6.02 -54.43
CA HIS A 4 18.84 -6.18 -54.82
C HIS A 4 17.86 -6.46 -53.67
N HIS A 5 18.32 -6.57 -52.41
CA HIS A 5 17.47 -7.03 -51.30
C HIS A 5 16.67 -5.89 -50.63
N THR A 6 17.03 -4.62 -50.78
CA THR A 6 16.34 -3.49 -50.10
C THR A 6 15.49 -2.61 -51.00
N SER A 7 15.57 -2.74 -52.33
CA SER A 7 14.81 -1.89 -53.27
C SER A 7 13.31 -2.19 -53.34
N LYS A 8 12.83 -3.27 -52.72
CA LYS A 8 11.39 -3.53 -52.57
C LYS A 8 10.72 -2.65 -51.51
N PHE A 9 11.49 -2.02 -50.62
CA PHE A 9 10.96 -1.12 -49.59
C PHE A 9 10.97 0.36 -49.99
N THR A 10 11.69 0.74 -51.06
CA THR A 10 11.82 2.13 -51.51
C THR A 10 10.58 2.69 -52.24
N ASP A 11 9.68 1.84 -52.75
CA ASP A 11 8.45 2.24 -53.45
C ASP A 11 7.30 2.66 -52.51
N GLY A 12 7.49 2.64 -51.18
CA GLY A 12 6.47 3.05 -50.21
C GLY A 12 5.20 2.17 -50.17
N LYS A 13 5.14 1.07 -50.92
CA LYS A 13 3.98 0.15 -51.01
C LYS A 13 3.55 -0.42 -49.65
N TYR A 14 4.46 -0.53 -48.69
CA TYR A 14 4.18 -1.02 -47.34
C TYR A 14 3.85 0.10 -46.33
N ASN A 15 3.96 1.38 -46.72
CA ASN A 15 3.69 2.51 -45.84
C ASN A 15 2.24 2.54 -45.35
N ILE A 16 1.30 2.03 -46.15
CA ILE A 16 -0.12 1.91 -45.77
C ILE A 16 -0.33 1.03 -44.52
N TYR A 17 0.54 0.05 -44.28
CA TYR A 17 0.52 -0.78 -43.08
C TYR A 17 1.31 -0.16 -41.92
N LEU A 18 2.34 0.63 -42.22
CA LEU A 18 3.19 1.29 -41.22
C LEU A 18 2.51 2.50 -40.56
N TRP A 19 1.92 3.39 -41.36
CA TRP A 19 1.37 4.66 -40.86
C TRP A 19 0.26 4.51 -39.82
N PRO A 20 -0.67 3.54 -39.92
CA PRO A 20 -1.62 3.27 -38.84
C PRO A 20 -0.94 2.90 -37.52
N LEU A 21 0.12 2.08 -37.56
CA LEU A 21 0.88 1.70 -36.37
C LEU A 21 1.61 2.91 -35.76
N VAL A 22 2.23 3.74 -36.60
CA VAL A 22 2.88 4.99 -36.17
C VAL A 22 1.87 5.96 -35.58
N ALA A 23 0.67 6.08 -36.16
CA ALA A 23 -0.40 6.93 -35.66
C ALA A 23 -0.90 6.46 -34.28
N ILE A 24 -1.18 5.16 -34.12
CA ILE A 24 -1.59 4.56 -32.84
C ILE A 24 -0.50 4.77 -31.78
N TRP A 25 0.76 4.47 -32.12
CA TRP A 25 1.90 4.66 -31.23
C TRP A 25 2.05 6.13 -30.82
N SER A 26 2.01 7.06 -31.78
CA SER A 26 2.19 8.48 -31.50
C SER A 26 1.05 9.02 -30.65
N PHE A 27 -0.19 8.64 -30.96
CA PHE A 27 -1.37 9.03 -30.18
C PHE A 27 -1.30 8.54 -28.74
N ASP A 28 -0.96 7.27 -28.52
CA ASP A 28 -0.76 6.72 -27.19
C ASP A 28 0.34 7.48 -26.41
N ARG A 29 1.50 7.74 -27.03
CA ARG A 29 2.58 8.50 -26.39
C ARG A 29 2.19 9.94 -26.05
N LEU A 30 1.44 10.62 -26.92
CA LEU A 30 0.92 11.96 -26.66
C LEU A 30 -0.04 11.97 -25.46
N LEU A 31 -0.95 10.98 -25.37
CA LEU A 31 -1.85 10.85 -24.23
C LEU A 31 -1.10 10.62 -22.91
N ARG A 32 -0.04 9.80 -22.92
CA ARG A 32 0.80 9.59 -21.73
C ARG A 32 1.53 10.85 -21.30
N ILE A 33 2.12 11.60 -22.24
CA ILE A 33 2.77 12.89 -21.95
C ILE A 33 1.75 13.87 -21.38
N ALA A 34 0.58 14.01 -22.01
CA ALA A 34 -0.50 14.89 -21.53
C ALA A 34 -0.93 14.52 -20.10
N ARG A 35 -1.05 13.23 -19.79
CA ARG A 35 -1.38 12.73 -18.44
C ARG A 35 -0.28 13.05 -17.43
N ILE A 36 0.99 12.83 -17.76
CA ILE A 36 2.12 13.21 -16.89
C ILE A 36 2.09 14.72 -16.61
N LEU A 37 1.87 15.54 -17.65
CA LEU A 37 1.77 16.99 -17.49
C LEU A 37 0.63 17.37 -16.54
N TYR A 38 -0.56 16.79 -16.74
CA TYR A 38 -1.73 17.00 -15.90
C TYR A 38 -1.54 16.57 -14.44
N CYS A 39 -0.95 15.39 -14.21
CA CYS A 39 -0.78 14.85 -12.86
C CYS A 39 0.28 15.63 -12.08
N ASN A 40 1.38 16.06 -12.71
CA ASN A 40 2.59 16.47 -12.00
C ASN A 40 2.83 17.99 -11.98
N PHE A 41 2.38 18.70 -13.00
CA PHE A 41 2.68 20.12 -13.18
C PHE A 41 1.47 20.98 -12.87
N ARG A 42 1.70 22.02 -12.07
CA ARG A 42 0.73 23.09 -11.86
C ARG A 42 1.23 24.36 -12.50
N VAL A 43 0.41 24.90 -13.40
CA VAL A 43 0.62 26.21 -13.98
C VAL A 43 -0.10 27.22 -13.09
N SER A 44 0.64 28.12 -12.46
CA SER A 44 0.06 29.25 -11.74
C SER A 44 0.05 30.46 -12.68
N PHE A 45 -1.14 30.99 -12.96
CA PHE A 45 -1.33 32.24 -13.72
C PHE A 45 -1.11 33.50 -12.84
N SER A 46 -0.08 33.49 -12.00
CA SER A 46 0.41 34.70 -11.32
C SER A 46 1.37 35.46 -12.24
N ALA A 47 1.62 36.74 -11.98
CA ALA A 47 2.42 37.66 -12.80
C ALA A 47 3.87 37.21 -13.13
N LYS A 48 4.32 36.07 -12.59
CA LYS A 48 5.62 35.45 -12.87
C LYS A 48 5.55 34.07 -13.55
N GLY A 49 4.36 33.59 -13.94
CA GLY A 49 4.16 32.42 -14.80
C GLY A 49 4.99 31.18 -14.43
N ALA A 50 5.11 30.86 -13.14
CA ALA A 50 5.96 29.76 -12.70
C ALA A 50 5.25 28.41 -12.85
N ILE A 51 5.83 27.52 -13.65
CA ILE A 51 5.48 26.10 -13.70
C ILE A 51 6.17 25.43 -12.51
N SER A 52 5.40 24.87 -11.58
CA SER A 52 5.94 24.16 -10.41
C SER A 52 5.58 22.68 -10.44
N CYS A 53 6.57 21.84 -10.15
CA CYS A 53 6.37 20.42 -9.90
C CYS A 53 5.98 20.26 -8.42
N ALA A 54 4.72 19.90 -8.16
CA ALA A 54 4.12 20.02 -6.84
C ALA A 54 4.34 18.79 -5.93
N GLN A 55 5.33 17.95 -6.24
CA GLN A 55 5.57 16.70 -5.52
C GLN A 55 6.97 16.63 -4.90
N SER A 56 7.02 16.08 -3.69
CA SER A 56 8.24 15.67 -3.01
C SER A 56 8.24 14.15 -2.92
N ALA A 57 9.36 13.51 -3.27
CA ALA A 57 9.52 12.07 -3.18
C ALA A 57 10.70 11.74 -2.28
N THR A 58 10.48 10.79 -1.38
CA THR A 58 11.48 10.23 -0.47
C THR A 58 11.60 8.75 -0.75
N VAL A 59 12.81 8.28 -1.01
CA VAL A 59 13.12 6.88 -1.28
C VAL A 59 14.05 6.37 -0.20
N ARG A 60 13.63 5.35 0.53
CA ARG A 60 14.42 4.71 1.59
C ARG A 60 14.60 3.24 1.26
N TYR A 61 15.82 2.73 1.44
CA TYR A 61 16.09 1.29 1.36
C TYR A 61 16.32 0.72 2.75
N GLU A 62 15.64 -0.38 3.05
CA GLU A 62 15.76 -1.07 4.34
C GLU A 62 16.39 -2.46 4.14
N PRO A 63 17.64 -2.69 4.60
CA PRO A 63 18.35 -3.95 4.39
C PRO A 63 17.73 -5.15 5.12
N SER A 64 17.05 -4.93 6.24
CA SER A 64 16.45 -6.01 7.04
C SER A 64 15.25 -6.68 6.34
N SER A 65 14.56 -5.93 5.47
CA SER A 65 13.42 -6.39 4.68
C SER A 65 13.74 -6.63 3.20
N ASP A 66 14.88 -6.13 2.71
CA ASP A 66 15.24 -6.09 1.28
C ASP A 66 14.14 -5.40 0.44
N VAL A 67 13.67 -4.25 0.92
CA VAL A 67 12.60 -3.47 0.30
C VAL A 67 12.98 -1.99 0.20
N ILE A 68 12.69 -1.41 -0.96
CA ILE A 68 12.70 0.03 -1.20
C ILE A 68 11.30 0.57 -0.90
N ARG A 69 11.21 1.54 0.01
CA ARG A 69 10.00 2.29 0.32
C ARG A 69 10.08 3.64 -0.39
N ILE A 70 9.14 3.89 -1.29
CA ILE A 70 8.98 5.20 -1.96
C ILE A 70 7.75 5.89 -1.37
N THR A 71 7.93 7.08 -0.82
CA THR A 71 6.85 7.93 -0.32
C THR A 71 6.79 9.20 -1.15
N ILE A 72 5.65 9.43 -1.81
CA ILE A 72 5.41 10.61 -2.66
C ILE A 72 4.31 11.46 -2.01
N GLN A 73 4.65 12.70 -1.67
CA GLN A 73 3.68 13.69 -1.25
C GLN A 73 3.13 14.38 -2.49
N HIS A 74 1.86 14.13 -2.78
CA HIS A 74 1.18 14.61 -3.96
C HIS A 74 0.11 15.65 -3.63
N ARG A 75 0.30 16.88 -4.13
CA ARG A 75 -0.67 17.98 -3.99
C ARG A 75 -1.68 18.07 -5.15
N SER A 76 -2.19 16.97 -5.68
CA SER A 76 -3.12 16.98 -6.84
C SER A 76 -4.53 16.48 -6.48
N SER A 77 -5.43 16.56 -7.46
CA SER A 77 -6.79 16.02 -7.44
C SER A 77 -6.85 14.50 -7.69
N LEU A 78 -5.73 13.79 -7.59
CA LEU A 78 -5.74 12.33 -7.72
C LEU A 78 -6.49 11.74 -6.52
N ASN A 79 -7.43 10.85 -6.83
CA ASN A 79 -8.18 10.09 -5.83
C ASN A 79 -7.57 8.69 -5.73
N PRO A 80 -6.64 8.46 -4.77
CA PRO A 80 -6.09 7.13 -4.55
C PRO A 80 -7.18 6.17 -4.06
N GLY A 81 -7.06 4.91 -4.45
CA GLY A 81 -7.97 3.86 -4.04
C GLY A 81 -7.38 2.47 -4.25
N PRO A 82 -8.09 1.42 -3.80
CA PRO A 82 -7.62 0.05 -3.93
C PRO A 82 -7.61 -0.44 -5.38
N GLY A 83 -6.75 -1.43 -5.66
CA GLY A 83 -6.56 -1.99 -7.01
C GLY A 83 -5.90 -1.03 -8.01
N GLN A 84 -5.33 0.08 -7.53
CA GLN A 84 -4.67 1.07 -8.38
C GLN A 84 -3.16 0.89 -8.42
N TYR A 85 -2.58 1.11 -9.60
CA TYR A 85 -1.14 1.21 -9.79
C TYR A 85 -0.78 2.48 -10.56
N TYR A 86 0.48 2.88 -10.43
CA TYR A 86 1.01 4.11 -11.02
C TYR A 86 2.33 3.82 -11.71
N HIS A 87 2.58 4.53 -12.79
CA HIS A 87 3.91 4.54 -13.40
C HIS A 87 4.75 5.65 -12.78
N LEU A 88 5.95 5.27 -12.33
CA LEU A 88 6.95 6.20 -11.81
C LEU A 88 8.00 6.50 -12.87
N TYR A 89 8.39 7.78 -12.96
CA TYR A 89 9.41 8.28 -13.87
C TYR A 89 10.49 9.04 -13.12
N GLN A 90 11.73 8.98 -13.59
CA GLN A 90 12.85 9.76 -13.04
C GLN A 90 13.52 10.60 -14.15
N PRO A 91 12.95 11.78 -14.50
CA PRO A 91 13.27 12.49 -15.74
C PRO A 91 14.69 13.06 -15.81
N PHE A 92 15.36 13.30 -14.68
CA PHE A 92 16.65 13.99 -14.65
C PHE A 92 17.86 13.05 -14.53
N VAL A 93 17.70 11.78 -14.89
CA VAL A 93 18.81 10.80 -14.89
C VAL A 93 19.12 10.38 -16.32
N PHE A 94 20.38 10.53 -16.74
CA PHE A 94 20.86 10.28 -18.11
C PHE A 94 20.47 8.90 -18.68
N ARG A 95 20.42 7.86 -17.82
CA ARG A 95 20.00 6.50 -18.20
C ARG A 95 18.50 6.22 -18.03
N GLY A 96 17.73 7.12 -17.41
CA GLY A 96 16.34 6.88 -16.99
C GLY A 96 15.30 7.83 -17.60
N TRP A 97 15.70 8.73 -18.51
CA TRP A 97 14.84 9.83 -18.98
C TRP A 97 13.49 9.37 -19.55
N TRP A 98 13.39 8.14 -20.04
CA TRP A 98 12.17 7.57 -20.63
C TRP A 98 11.76 6.21 -20.03
N GLU A 99 12.40 5.78 -18.94
CA GLU A 99 11.99 4.54 -18.28
C GLU A 99 10.76 4.79 -17.40
N ASN A 100 9.67 4.08 -17.68
CA ASN A 100 8.46 4.09 -16.86
C ASN A 100 8.32 2.75 -16.14
N HIS A 101 8.15 2.79 -14.81
CA HIS A 101 8.06 1.57 -14.00
C HIS A 101 6.71 1.52 -13.29
N PRO A 102 5.87 0.50 -13.54
CA PRO A 102 4.58 0.35 -12.87
C PRO A 102 4.76 -0.21 -11.45
N PHE A 103 4.09 0.41 -10.48
CA PHE A 103 4.00 -0.10 -9.11
C PHE A 103 2.60 0.10 -8.53
N SER A 104 2.11 -0.91 -7.83
CA SER A 104 0.85 -0.82 -7.08
C SER A 104 1.00 0.17 -5.94
N LEU A 105 -0.03 0.98 -5.78
CA LEU A 105 -0.16 1.85 -4.62
C LEU A 105 -0.31 0.97 -3.39
N GLY A 106 0.69 0.94 -2.52
CA GLY A 106 0.68 0.07 -1.34
C GLY A 106 -0.11 0.65 -0.19
N ALA A 107 0.05 1.94 0.08
CA ALA A 107 -0.76 2.66 1.05
C ALA A 107 -0.95 4.10 0.63
N TYR A 108 -1.99 4.73 1.16
CA TYR A 108 -2.26 6.13 0.90
C TYR A 108 -2.91 6.81 2.11
N THR A 109 -2.72 8.11 2.19
CA THR A 109 -3.45 8.98 3.11
C THR A 109 -4.02 10.14 2.33
N THR A 110 -5.32 10.37 2.50
CA THR A 110 -6.00 11.55 1.96
C THR A 110 -6.17 12.59 3.06
N PRO A 111 -6.16 13.89 2.73
CA PRO A 111 -6.31 14.96 3.70
C PRO A 111 -7.58 14.95 4.55
N SER A 112 -8.63 14.27 4.07
CA SER A 112 -9.93 14.17 4.75
C SER A 112 -9.99 13.04 5.78
N GLN A 113 -8.92 12.24 5.92
CA GLN A 113 -8.82 11.19 6.92
C GLN A 113 -8.14 11.73 8.19
N PRO A 114 -8.77 11.65 9.38
CA PRO A 114 -8.11 11.98 10.63
C PRO A 114 -6.91 11.06 10.86
N VAL A 115 -5.71 11.62 10.95
CA VAL A 115 -4.51 10.89 11.36
C VAL A 115 -4.53 10.75 12.89
N PRO A 116 -4.37 9.55 13.47
CA PRO A 116 -4.02 9.45 14.88
C PRO A 116 -2.58 9.98 15.04
N ALA A 117 -2.44 11.12 15.71
CA ALA A 117 -1.14 11.74 15.97
C ALA A 117 -0.22 10.78 16.75
N PRO A 118 1.09 10.76 16.46
CA PRO A 118 2.06 10.18 17.39
C PRO A 118 2.07 11.04 18.66
N SER A 119 1.78 10.40 19.79
CA SER A 119 1.91 11.00 21.11
C SER A 119 3.39 11.19 21.47
N GLU A 120 3.97 12.32 21.09
CA GLU A 120 5.18 12.84 21.74
C GLU A 120 4.76 13.76 22.89
N ASN A 121 4.43 13.18 24.04
CA ASN A 121 4.42 13.88 25.31
C ASN A 121 5.82 13.78 25.92
N VAL A 122 6.71 14.69 25.58
CA VAL A 122 7.85 15.04 26.45
C VAL A 122 8.16 16.53 26.26
N THR A 123 7.70 17.38 27.17
CA THR A 123 8.48 18.52 27.60
C THR A 123 8.26 18.73 29.08
N ILE A 124 9.38 18.68 29.78
CA ILE A 124 9.57 18.70 31.21
C ILE A 124 9.14 20.04 31.79
N SER A 125 8.33 19.98 32.86
CA SER A 125 7.92 21.10 33.70
C SER A 125 9.11 21.82 34.33
N ALA A 126 9.06 23.16 34.38
CA ALA A 126 9.78 23.98 35.36
C ALA A 126 8.77 24.85 36.14
N PRO A 127 8.95 25.09 37.46
CA PRO A 127 7.94 25.74 38.32
C PRO A 127 7.94 27.29 38.26
N PRO A 128 6.96 27.95 38.92
CA PRO A 128 6.42 29.24 38.51
C PRO A 128 6.95 30.45 39.31
N THR A 129 6.77 31.65 38.76
CA THR A 129 6.79 32.92 39.51
C THR A 129 5.64 33.84 39.09
N ALA A 130 4.67 33.90 40.01
CA ALA A 130 3.87 35.03 40.51
C ALA A 130 3.14 36.03 39.59
N ALA A 131 1.88 36.29 40.02
CA ALA A 131 1.02 37.47 39.83
C ALA A 131 0.37 37.65 38.44
N GLU A 132 -0.92 37.95 38.26
CA GLU A 132 -1.94 38.54 39.12
C GLU A 132 -3.36 38.34 38.51
N ALA A 133 -4.38 38.58 39.34
CA ALA A 133 -5.84 38.41 39.16
C ALA A 133 -6.46 39.13 37.92
N SER A 134 -7.64 38.82 37.37
CA SER A 134 -8.95 38.60 38.00
C SER A 134 -10.07 38.34 36.95
N LYS A 135 -11.16 37.69 37.42
CA LYS A 135 -12.60 37.79 37.04
C LYS A 135 -13.20 37.12 35.78
N GLU A 136 -13.91 36.02 36.07
CA GLU A 136 -15.36 35.74 35.82
C GLU A 136 -16.11 36.45 34.66
N ALA A 137 -16.73 35.65 33.77
CA ALA A 137 -18.17 35.33 33.79
C ALA A 137 -18.77 35.02 32.38
N LYS A 138 -19.33 33.80 32.27
CA LYS A 138 -20.70 33.45 31.85
C LYS A 138 -21.31 33.91 30.51
N ALA A 139 -22.06 32.93 29.95
CA ALA A 139 -23.21 33.04 29.05
C ALA A 139 -22.89 33.27 27.56
N ALA A 140 -22.98 32.24 26.72
CA ALA A 140 -24.20 31.64 26.17
C ALA A 140 -24.79 32.41 24.98
N SER A 141 -24.84 31.67 23.87
CA SER A 141 -25.82 31.74 22.79
C SER A 141 -25.84 33.01 21.95
N SER A 142 -25.43 32.89 20.68
CA SER A 142 -26.34 33.10 19.54
C SER A 142 -25.61 32.99 18.19
N SER A 143 -26.13 32.06 17.38
CA SER A 143 -26.34 32.17 15.93
C SER A 143 -25.50 33.18 15.15
N ILE A 144 -24.59 32.67 14.32
CA ILE A 144 -24.02 33.44 13.20
C ILE A 144 -24.17 32.61 11.93
N THR A 145 -25.22 32.99 11.19
CA THR A 145 -25.22 33.27 9.76
C THR A 145 -24.00 32.80 8.95
N SER A 146 -24.32 31.90 8.02
CA SER A 146 -23.61 31.61 6.78
C SER A 146 -23.00 32.85 6.13
N SER A 147 -21.67 32.91 6.13
CA SER A 147 -20.91 33.62 5.10
C SER A 147 -19.80 32.70 4.63
N SER A 148 -20.07 32.12 3.47
CA SER A 148 -19.12 31.43 2.61
C SER A 148 -18.01 32.40 2.18
N GLY A 149 -16.88 32.35 2.88
CA GLY A 149 -15.63 32.93 2.44
C GLY A 149 -14.55 31.85 2.53
N SER A 150 -14.49 30.97 1.53
CA SER A 150 -13.44 29.97 1.42
C SER A 150 -12.12 30.65 1.02
N SER A 151 -11.38 31.15 2.01
CA SER A 151 -9.94 31.36 1.86
C SER A 151 -9.30 29.98 1.75
N ALA A 152 -9.02 29.57 0.50
CA ALA A 152 -8.37 28.31 0.19
C ALA A 152 -6.96 28.29 0.81
N GLY A 153 -6.86 27.70 2.01
CA GLY A 153 -5.58 27.23 2.55
C GLY A 153 -4.92 26.25 1.56
N PRO A 154 -3.60 26.03 1.65
CA PRO A 154 -2.91 25.13 0.75
C PRO A 154 -3.58 23.75 0.80
N ALA A 155 -4.14 23.31 -0.33
CA ALA A 155 -4.78 21.99 -0.46
C ALA A 155 -3.81 20.94 0.12
N ALA A 156 -4.26 20.27 1.17
CA ALA A 156 -3.42 19.32 1.90
C ALA A 156 -2.98 18.17 0.97
N ALA A 157 -1.74 17.73 1.14
CA ALA A 157 -1.11 16.77 0.23
C ALA A 157 -1.58 15.35 0.56
N ALA A 158 -2.00 14.60 -0.46
CA ALA A 158 -2.13 13.15 -0.33
C ALA A 158 -0.73 12.52 -0.27
N THR A 159 -0.58 11.43 0.47
CA THR A 159 0.69 10.68 0.53
C THR A 159 0.49 9.33 -0.12
N PHE A 160 1.35 8.94 -1.06
CA PHE A 160 1.38 7.64 -1.71
C PHE A 160 2.62 6.86 -1.26
N THR A 161 2.44 5.62 -0.82
CA THR A 161 3.53 4.74 -0.41
C THR A 161 3.59 3.53 -1.32
N PHE A 162 4.79 3.22 -1.83
CA PHE A 162 5.07 2.06 -2.66
C PHE A 162 6.16 1.21 -1.99
N TRP A 163 5.97 -0.11 -1.99
CA TRP A 163 6.96 -1.09 -1.53
C TRP A 163 7.49 -1.87 -2.72
N ILE A 164 8.78 -1.74 -2.99
CA ILE A 164 9.41 -2.23 -4.21
C ILE A 164 10.58 -3.12 -3.82
N ARG A 165 10.60 -4.35 -4.34
CA ARG A 165 11.78 -5.20 -4.21
C ARG A 165 12.85 -4.75 -5.21
N PRO A 166 14.11 -4.60 -4.81
CA PRO A 166 15.18 -4.33 -5.75
C PRO A 166 15.45 -5.54 -6.65
N TYR A 167 15.19 -5.39 -7.95
CA TYR A 167 15.64 -6.31 -9.00
C TYR A 167 16.79 -5.69 -9.80
N ASP A 168 16.77 -5.82 -11.13
CA ASP A 168 17.75 -5.26 -12.04
C ASP A 168 17.38 -3.86 -12.53
N GLY A 169 18.29 -3.22 -13.25
CA GLY A 169 18.03 -1.92 -13.88
C GLY A 169 17.74 -0.81 -12.86
N TRP A 170 16.60 -0.14 -13.00
CA TRP A 170 16.25 1.07 -12.25
C TRP A 170 16.12 0.84 -10.75
N THR A 171 15.45 -0.23 -10.33
CA THR A 171 15.27 -0.53 -8.90
C THR A 171 16.60 -0.84 -8.22
N ARG A 172 17.54 -1.51 -8.93
CA ARG A 172 18.91 -1.71 -8.44
C ARG A 172 19.61 -0.37 -8.20
N ARG A 173 19.52 0.53 -9.17
CA ARG A 173 20.12 1.88 -9.08
C ARG A 173 19.54 2.68 -7.93
N LEU A 174 18.23 2.59 -7.68
CA LEU A 174 17.59 3.22 -6.52
C LEU A 174 18.13 2.65 -5.21
N ARG A 175 18.22 1.32 -5.08
CA ARG A 175 18.81 0.68 -3.91
C ARG A 175 20.25 1.15 -3.68
N ASP A 176 21.08 1.08 -4.72
CA ASP A 176 22.49 1.41 -4.62
C ASP A 176 22.70 2.89 -4.28
N ALA A 177 21.86 3.79 -4.82
CA ALA A 177 21.85 5.20 -4.46
C ALA A 177 21.44 5.43 -3.00
N CYS A 178 20.45 4.69 -2.50
CA CYS A 178 20.11 4.70 -1.09
C CYS A 178 21.26 4.20 -0.24
N LEU A 179 21.88 3.06 -0.56
CA LEU A 179 23.00 2.50 0.19
C LEU A 179 24.21 3.45 0.30
N ALA A 180 24.45 4.26 -0.73
CA ALA A 180 25.51 5.27 -0.72
C ALA A 180 25.17 6.52 0.12
N ALA A 181 23.90 6.72 0.50
CA ALA A 181 23.46 7.89 1.28
C ALA A 181 23.60 7.65 2.79
N PRO A 182 23.98 8.67 3.60
CA PRO A 182 24.23 8.52 5.05
C PRO A 182 23.07 7.92 5.86
N SER A 183 21.82 8.20 5.47
CA SER A 183 20.59 7.72 6.12
C SER A 183 19.86 6.62 5.35
N ARG A 184 20.53 6.01 4.37
CA ARG A 184 19.93 5.08 3.40
C ARG A 184 18.70 5.65 2.66
N THR A 185 18.62 6.97 2.62
CA THR A 185 17.47 7.73 2.14
C THR A 185 17.94 8.75 1.10
N THR A 186 17.21 8.83 0.00
CA THR A 186 17.43 9.80 -1.07
C THR A 186 16.12 10.50 -1.41
N SER A 187 16.21 11.70 -1.99
CA SER A 187 15.04 12.46 -2.43
C SER A 187 15.11 12.76 -3.93
N PRO A 188 15.00 11.73 -4.79
CA PRO A 188 15.01 11.93 -6.22
C PRO A 188 13.75 12.66 -6.68
N ARG A 189 13.84 13.35 -7.82
CA ARG A 189 12.65 13.85 -8.51
C ARG A 189 11.97 12.69 -9.23
N LEU A 190 10.80 12.30 -8.74
CA LEU A 190 9.92 11.35 -9.38
C LEU A 190 8.71 12.08 -9.98
N LEU A 191 8.19 11.58 -11.10
CA LEU A 191 6.88 11.94 -11.64
C LEU A 191 5.96 10.72 -11.56
N VAL A 192 4.68 10.97 -11.34
CA VAL A 192 3.62 9.96 -11.19
C VAL A 192 2.66 10.04 -12.37
N GLU A 193 2.34 8.90 -12.98
CA GLU A 193 1.32 8.78 -14.01
C GLU A 193 0.27 7.73 -13.58
N GLY A 194 -0.99 8.15 -13.46
CA GLY A 194 -2.10 7.28 -13.06
C GLY A 194 -3.29 8.08 -12.54
N PRO A 195 -4.24 7.44 -11.84
CA PRO A 195 -4.26 6.01 -11.52
C PRO A 195 -4.53 5.12 -12.74
N TYR A 196 -3.98 3.91 -12.71
CA TYR A 196 -4.34 2.80 -13.56
C TYR A 196 -4.91 1.65 -12.72
N GLY A 197 -5.63 0.72 -13.34
CA GLY A 197 -6.28 -0.39 -12.64
C GLY A 197 -7.70 -0.07 -12.20
N HIS A 198 -8.33 -1.04 -11.55
CA HIS A 198 -9.70 -0.92 -11.06
C HIS A 198 -9.85 -1.69 -9.74
N ALA A 199 -10.69 -1.17 -8.86
CA ALA A 199 -11.01 -1.83 -7.61
C ALA A 199 -11.99 -2.97 -7.85
N GLN A 200 -11.77 -4.09 -7.16
CA GLN A 200 -12.74 -5.16 -7.03
C GLN A 200 -13.72 -4.81 -5.89
N PRO A 201 -15.00 -5.18 -5.99
CA PRO A 201 -16.01 -4.80 -5.00
C PRO A 201 -15.93 -5.69 -3.74
N LEU A 202 -14.76 -5.75 -3.08
CA LEU A 202 -14.56 -6.60 -1.89
C LEU A 202 -15.51 -6.24 -0.73
N HIS A 203 -15.90 -4.96 -0.62
CA HIS A 203 -16.87 -4.46 0.35
C HIS A 203 -18.29 -5.04 0.21
N ALA A 204 -18.58 -5.75 -0.89
CA ALA A 204 -19.86 -6.41 -1.12
C ALA A 204 -19.94 -7.82 -0.51
N PHE A 205 -18.80 -8.37 -0.08
CA PHE A 205 -18.70 -9.67 0.58
C PHE A 205 -18.78 -9.51 2.09
N ASP A 206 -19.30 -10.52 2.77
CA ASP A 206 -19.41 -10.53 4.23
C ASP A 206 -18.03 -10.86 4.85
N THR A 207 -17.28 -11.79 4.25
CA THR A 207 -15.91 -12.17 4.66
C THR A 207 -14.91 -11.99 3.52
N VAL A 208 -13.77 -11.38 3.80
CA VAL A 208 -12.65 -11.22 2.84
C VAL A 208 -11.41 -11.93 3.39
N VAL A 209 -10.97 -12.99 2.72
CA VAL A 209 -9.72 -13.71 3.05
C VAL A 209 -8.65 -13.31 2.04
N MET A 210 -7.60 -12.65 2.50
CA MET A 210 -6.52 -12.14 1.64
C MET A 210 -5.28 -13.00 1.81
N VAL A 211 -4.90 -13.78 0.79
CA VAL A 211 -3.69 -14.61 0.78
C VAL A 211 -2.61 -13.90 -0.04
N VAL A 212 -1.56 -13.46 0.63
CA VAL A 212 -0.61 -12.50 0.04
C VAL A 212 0.83 -12.95 0.22
N GLY A 213 1.64 -12.77 -0.83
CA GLY A 213 3.05 -13.15 -0.86
C GLY A 213 4.00 -11.98 -1.17
N GLY A 214 5.01 -11.79 -0.32
CA GLY A 214 6.08 -10.81 -0.50
C GLY A 214 5.56 -9.38 -0.59
N THR A 215 6.01 -8.65 -1.61
CA THR A 215 5.55 -7.28 -1.92
C THR A 215 4.14 -7.22 -2.50
N GLY A 216 3.48 -8.37 -2.72
CA GLY A 216 2.06 -8.44 -3.06
C GLY A 216 1.14 -7.82 -2.01
N ILE A 217 1.65 -7.53 -0.81
CA ILE A 217 0.96 -6.73 0.23
C ILE A 217 0.51 -5.36 -0.28
N ALA A 218 1.22 -4.82 -1.29
CA ALA A 218 0.84 -3.59 -1.95
C ALA A 218 -0.55 -3.66 -2.61
N ALA A 219 -1.02 -4.85 -3.00
CA ALA A 219 -2.36 -5.02 -3.54
C ALA A 219 -3.43 -5.10 -2.44
N ALA A 220 -3.11 -5.71 -1.30
CA ALA A 220 -4.07 -5.96 -0.22
C ALA A 220 -4.23 -4.79 0.76
N THR A 221 -3.14 -4.13 1.16
CA THR A 221 -3.19 -3.02 2.12
C THR A 221 -4.19 -1.91 1.74
N PRO A 222 -4.28 -1.45 0.48
CA PRO A 222 -5.27 -0.46 0.08
C PRO A 222 -6.72 -0.89 0.35
N TYR A 223 -7.05 -2.18 0.13
CA TYR A 223 -8.39 -2.69 0.42
C TYR A 223 -8.65 -2.76 1.92
N ILE A 224 -7.65 -3.07 2.74
CA ILE A 224 -7.79 -3.08 4.21
C ILE A 224 -8.02 -1.66 4.74
N LEU A 225 -7.29 -0.67 4.20
CA LEU A 225 -7.48 0.75 4.53
C LEU A 225 -8.85 1.27 4.06
N ASP A 226 -9.26 0.92 2.83
CA ASP A 226 -10.59 1.25 2.29
C ASP A 226 -11.71 0.59 3.12
N HIS A 227 -11.54 -0.66 3.55
CA HIS A 227 -12.46 -1.33 4.47
C HIS A 227 -12.59 -0.59 5.79
N ALA A 228 -11.48 -0.23 6.43
CA ALA A 228 -11.51 0.54 7.69
C ALA A 228 -12.26 1.87 7.53
N ALA A 229 -12.04 2.57 6.42
CA ALA A 229 -12.73 3.82 6.11
C ALA A 229 -14.24 3.61 5.85
N ARG A 230 -14.61 2.58 5.06
CA ARG A 230 -16.02 2.26 4.79
C ARG A 230 -16.76 1.77 6.01
N ALA A 231 -16.11 0.96 6.85
CA ALA A 231 -16.70 0.44 8.08
C ALA A 231 -16.99 1.58 9.06
N ALA A 232 -16.08 2.55 9.19
CA ALA A 232 -16.33 3.76 9.98
C ALA A 232 -17.52 4.60 9.44
N ALA A 233 -17.77 4.54 8.13
CA ALA A 233 -18.90 5.22 7.47
C ALA A 233 -20.18 4.36 7.36
N GLY A 234 -20.18 3.11 7.86
CA GLY A 234 -21.31 2.19 7.66
C GLY A 234 -21.58 1.81 6.20
N ALA A 235 -20.57 1.91 5.33
CA ALA A 235 -20.66 1.79 3.87
C ALA A 235 -20.04 0.49 3.32
N THR A 236 -19.96 -0.57 4.14
CA THR A 236 -19.45 -1.89 3.76
C THR A 236 -20.36 -2.98 4.33
N ARG A 237 -20.48 -4.10 3.59
CA ARG A 237 -21.12 -5.33 4.10
C ARG A 237 -20.12 -6.24 4.81
N THR A 238 -18.83 -6.00 4.60
CA THR A 238 -17.76 -6.83 5.16
C THR A 238 -17.73 -6.69 6.66
N THR A 239 -17.83 -7.83 7.34
CA THR A 239 -17.78 -7.94 8.80
C THR A 239 -16.50 -8.62 9.27
N ARG A 240 -15.75 -9.27 8.36
CA ARG A 240 -14.48 -9.92 8.68
C ARG A 240 -13.48 -9.80 7.53
N VAL A 241 -12.28 -9.33 7.82
CA VAL A 241 -11.12 -9.32 6.92
C VAL A 241 -10.01 -10.14 7.57
N ARG A 242 -9.58 -11.23 6.91
CA ARG A 242 -8.47 -12.08 7.36
C ARG A 242 -7.30 -11.95 6.40
N LEU A 243 -6.24 -11.27 6.82
CA LEU A 243 -4.99 -11.16 6.08
C LEU A 243 -4.06 -12.33 6.42
N VAL A 244 -3.81 -13.20 5.46
CA VAL A 244 -2.75 -14.20 5.51
C VAL A 244 -1.58 -13.69 4.68
N TRP A 245 -0.52 -13.24 5.35
CA TRP A 245 0.61 -12.63 4.66
C TRP A 245 1.91 -13.40 4.89
N THR A 246 2.52 -13.85 3.79
CA THR A 246 3.81 -14.50 3.77
C THR A 246 4.89 -13.60 3.19
N ALA A 247 6.03 -13.47 3.85
CA ALA A 247 7.22 -12.81 3.31
C ALA A 247 8.50 -13.58 3.63
N LYS A 248 9.61 -13.24 2.97
CA LYS A 248 10.93 -13.81 3.31
C LYS A 248 11.43 -13.27 4.65
N HIS A 249 11.28 -11.97 4.88
CA HIS A 249 11.85 -11.29 6.03
C HIS A 249 10.75 -10.88 7.01
N ALA A 250 10.85 -11.33 8.26
CA ALA A 250 9.90 -10.96 9.32
C ALA A 250 9.90 -9.46 9.64
N ALA A 251 11.02 -8.77 9.41
CA ALA A 251 11.11 -7.31 9.53
C ALA A 251 10.10 -6.62 8.62
N PHE A 252 9.96 -7.06 7.37
CA PHE A 252 8.99 -6.46 6.44
C PHE A 252 7.54 -6.60 6.93
N LEU A 253 7.21 -7.77 7.47
CA LEU A 253 5.89 -8.05 8.04
C LEU A 253 5.58 -7.08 9.18
N ARG A 254 6.51 -7.00 10.15
CA ARG A 254 6.37 -6.13 11.32
C ARG A 254 6.31 -4.65 10.95
N ASP A 255 7.14 -4.20 10.01
CA ASP A 255 7.21 -2.78 9.62
C ASP A 255 5.87 -2.29 9.04
N VAL A 256 5.24 -3.06 8.16
CA VAL A 256 3.94 -2.68 7.55
C VAL A 256 2.80 -2.82 8.57
N CYS A 257 2.83 -3.85 9.43
CA CYS A 257 1.84 -4.02 10.50
C CYS A 257 1.90 -2.90 11.55
N ARG A 258 3.11 -2.47 11.95
CA ARG A 258 3.32 -1.40 12.93
C ARG A 258 3.15 0.01 12.34
N GLY A 259 3.36 0.15 11.03
CA GLY A 259 3.16 1.38 10.27
C GLY A 259 1.76 1.46 9.67
N GLU A 260 1.67 1.21 8.38
CA GLU A 260 0.48 1.48 7.55
C GLU A 260 -0.78 0.73 8.01
N LEU A 261 -0.65 -0.50 8.49
CA LEU A 261 -1.80 -1.31 8.92
C LEU A 261 -2.15 -1.16 10.40
N ALA A 262 -1.39 -0.40 11.19
CA ALA A 262 -1.57 -0.35 12.63
C ALA A 262 -2.97 0.10 13.08
N GLY A 263 -3.57 1.06 12.37
CA GLY A 263 -4.92 1.53 12.66
C GLY A 263 -6.00 0.50 12.27
N ALA A 264 -5.79 -0.22 11.17
CA ALA A 264 -6.73 -1.24 10.70
C ALA A 264 -6.68 -2.50 11.60
N LEU A 265 -5.49 -2.95 12.00
CA LEU A 265 -5.29 -4.11 12.88
C LEU A 265 -5.72 -3.86 14.33
N ALA A 266 -6.00 -2.61 14.71
CA ALA A 266 -6.60 -2.30 16.01
C ALA A 266 -8.11 -2.59 16.04
N ARG A 267 -8.74 -2.87 14.89
CA ARG A 267 -10.16 -3.20 14.79
C ARG A 267 -10.38 -4.69 15.02
N GLU A 268 -11.52 -5.03 15.61
CA GLU A 268 -11.89 -6.43 15.90
C GLU A 268 -12.25 -7.22 14.63
N ASP A 269 -12.64 -6.54 13.56
CA ASP A 269 -13.03 -7.16 12.28
C ASP A 269 -11.86 -7.38 11.32
N VAL A 270 -10.62 -7.03 11.71
CA VAL A 270 -9.42 -7.22 10.89
C VAL A 270 -8.42 -8.10 11.63
N GLU A 271 -8.22 -9.31 11.10
CA GLU A 271 -7.29 -10.30 11.63
C GLU A 271 -6.08 -10.43 10.70
N ALA A 272 -4.87 -10.57 11.25
CA ALA A 272 -3.67 -10.86 10.46
C ALA A 272 -2.92 -12.10 10.99
N VAL A 273 -2.60 -13.02 10.08
CA VAL A 273 -1.77 -14.19 10.32
C VAL A 273 -0.51 -14.07 9.46
N LEU A 274 0.64 -13.98 10.12
CA LEU A 274 1.91 -13.60 9.50
C LEU A 274 2.86 -14.81 9.40
N PHE A 275 3.47 -14.99 8.23
CA PHE A 275 4.36 -16.11 7.92
C PHE A 275 5.71 -15.63 7.36
N ALA A 276 6.81 -16.00 8.01
CA ALA A 276 8.17 -15.72 7.57
C ALA A 276 8.86 -16.99 7.04
N THR A 277 9.32 -16.94 5.79
CA THR A 277 9.89 -18.11 5.08
C THR A 277 11.42 -18.05 4.90
N GLY A 278 12.04 -16.92 5.23
CA GLY A 278 13.49 -16.77 5.19
C GLY A 278 14.18 -17.54 6.32
N ARG A 279 15.45 -17.90 6.11
CA ARG A 279 16.26 -18.50 7.18
C ARG A 279 16.34 -17.52 8.35
N ARG A 280 16.11 -18.04 9.56
CA ARG A 280 16.47 -17.32 10.78
C ARG A 280 17.97 -17.03 10.71
N PRO A 281 18.44 -15.81 11.00
CA PRO A 281 19.87 -15.62 11.20
C PRO A 281 20.31 -16.65 12.25
N ALA A 282 21.36 -17.42 11.94
CA ALA A 282 21.95 -18.32 12.92
C ALA A 282 22.29 -17.48 14.15
N LYS A 283 21.85 -17.92 15.34
CA LYS A 283 22.25 -17.33 16.63
C LYS A 283 23.76 -17.12 16.55
N ALA A 284 24.23 -15.87 16.67
CA ALA A 284 25.63 -15.65 17.00
C ALA A 284 25.83 -16.29 18.37
N GLU A 285 26.76 -17.24 18.47
CA GLU A 285 27.14 -17.83 19.74
C GLU A 285 27.63 -16.71 20.66
N GLY A 286 26.91 -16.45 21.76
CA GLY A 286 27.36 -15.54 22.82
C GLY A 286 26.50 -14.31 23.13
N GLU A 287 25.17 -14.38 23.03
CA GLU A 287 24.30 -13.46 23.77
C GLU A 287 23.23 -14.29 24.51
N GLU A 288 23.18 -14.09 25.82
CA GLU A 288 22.39 -14.84 26.79
C GLU A 288 20.89 -14.75 26.50
N GLU A 289 20.20 -15.83 26.84
CA GLU A 289 18.77 -16.00 26.63
C GLU A 289 17.99 -15.09 27.58
N GLU A 290 17.29 -14.10 27.02
CA GLU A 290 16.07 -13.57 27.66
C GLU A 290 14.87 -14.28 27.02
N GLU A 291 14.09 -14.92 27.88
CA GLU A 291 13.07 -15.93 27.65
C GLU A 291 12.08 -15.65 26.50
N ASP A 292 11.93 -16.66 25.63
CA ASP A 292 10.73 -16.89 24.81
C ASP A 292 10.19 -18.31 25.14
N ALA A 293 10.15 -18.61 26.44
CA ALA A 293 9.73 -19.89 27.01
C ALA A 293 8.73 -19.69 28.15
N ALA A 294 7.62 -19.02 27.86
CA ALA A 294 6.45 -18.98 28.74
C ALA A 294 5.15 -19.04 27.91
N ALA A 295 4.94 -20.14 27.19
CA ALA A 295 3.65 -20.45 26.57
C ALA A 295 3.46 -21.97 26.34
N ALA A 296 3.77 -22.79 27.35
CA ALA A 296 3.27 -24.14 27.46
C ALA A 296 3.33 -24.56 28.95
N ALA A 297 2.18 -24.92 29.52
CA ALA A 297 1.88 -25.14 30.95
C ALA A 297 1.60 -23.82 31.71
N GLU A 298 0.45 -23.55 32.33
CA GLU A 298 -0.65 -24.39 32.83
C GLU A 298 -1.99 -23.66 32.72
N ALA A 299 -3.07 -24.45 32.64
CA ALA A 299 -4.41 -23.97 32.97
C ALA A 299 -4.56 -24.00 34.50
N GLU A 300 -4.97 -22.86 35.11
CA GLU A 300 -6.11 -22.75 36.04
C GLU A 300 -6.21 -21.33 36.65
N ASP A 301 -7.46 -20.87 36.71
CA ASP A 301 -8.11 -19.83 37.53
C ASP A 301 -7.76 -18.31 37.48
N GLU A 302 -8.70 -17.58 36.85
CA GLU A 302 -9.42 -16.36 37.27
C GLU A 302 -8.79 -15.27 38.19
N ILE A 303 -8.66 -14.04 37.66
CA ILE A 303 -9.35 -12.79 38.08
C ILE A 303 -8.59 -11.56 37.50
N GLN A 304 -9.30 -10.73 36.73
CA GLN A 304 -8.84 -9.40 36.26
C GLN A 304 -8.89 -8.35 37.39
N PRO A 305 -8.14 -7.24 37.27
CA PRO A 305 -8.79 -6.03 36.74
C PRO A 305 -7.95 -5.17 35.76
N ALA A 306 -8.66 -4.66 34.76
CA ALA A 306 -8.55 -3.38 34.04
C ALA A 306 -7.21 -2.59 33.99
N GLY A 307 -6.72 -2.36 32.77
CA GLY A 307 -5.88 -1.19 32.44
C GLY A 307 -4.93 -1.41 31.26
N ALA A 308 -5.19 -0.72 30.14
CA ALA A 308 -4.38 -0.61 28.91
C ALA A 308 -4.33 -1.85 28.01
N ALA A 309 -4.94 -1.72 26.83
CA ALA A 309 -4.87 -2.66 25.73
C ALA A 309 -3.41 -2.87 25.27
N ALA A 310 -2.76 -3.90 25.80
CA ALA A 310 -1.56 -4.46 25.23
C ALA A 310 -1.92 -4.93 23.81
N ARG A 311 -1.48 -4.17 22.80
CA ARG A 311 -1.56 -4.56 21.38
C ARG A 311 -0.97 -5.96 21.27
N ARG A 312 -1.81 -6.97 21.01
CA ARG A 312 -1.35 -8.29 20.58
C ARG A 312 -0.61 -8.09 19.27
N GLU A 313 0.71 -7.98 19.33
CA GLU A 313 1.52 -8.06 18.12
C GLU A 313 1.25 -9.42 17.49
N ALA A 314 0.80 -9.43 16.23
CA ALA A 314 0.52 -10.68 15.53
C ALA A 314 1.81 -11.52 15.47
N ALA A 315 1.81 -12.66 16.15
CA ALA A 315 2.96 -13.55 16.20
C ALA A 315 3.34 -14.00 14.77
N VAL A 316 4.63 -13.93 14.45
CA VAL A 316 5.14 -14.33 13.14
C VAL A 316 5.50 -15.82 13.16
N ARG A 317 4.79 -16.62 12.38
CA ARG A 317 5.07 -18.05 12.21
C ARG A 317 6.21 -18.25 11.22
N HIS A 318 7.17 -19.09 11.55
CA HIS A 318 8.35 -19.32 10.70
C HIS A 318 8.19 -20.53 9.77
N GLU A 319 7.10 -20.54 9.00
CA GLU A 319 6.73 -21.64 8.10
C GLU A 319 6.03 -21.12 6.85
N ARG A 320 5.68 -22.02 5.93
CA ARG A 320 4.81 -21.70 4.81
C ARG A 320 3.35 -21.88 5.23
N PRO A 321 2.43 -20.98 4.83
CA PRO A 321 1.01 -21.16 5.12
C PRO A 321 0.47 -22.38 4.37
N ASP A 322 -0.40 -23.15 5.03
CA ASP A 322 -1.25 -24.13 4.37
C ASP A 322 -2.40 -23.39 3.67
N VAL A 323 -2.16 -22.93 2.44
CA VAL A 323 -3.13 -22.15 1.65
C VAL A 323 -4.37 -22.98 1.38
N THR A 324 -4.20 -24.28 1.13
CA THR A 324 -5.31 -25.21 0.90
C THR A 324 -6.20 -25.32 2.15
N GLY A 325 -5.60 -25.52 3.32
CA GLY A 325 -6.30 -25.57 4.60
C GLY A 325 -7.03 -24.26 4.92
N ILE A 326 -6.39 -23.10 4.71
CA ILE A 326 -7.00 -21.78 4.92
C ILE A 326 -8.24 -21.59 4.04
N VAL A 327 -8.17 -21.98 2.77
CA VAL A 327 -9.31 -21.87 1.85
C VAL A 327 -10.43 -22.84 2.25
N ALA A 328 -10.09 -24.06 2.65
CA ALA A 328 -11.07 -25.04 3.13
C ALA A 328 -11.77 -24.58 4.42
N GLU A 329 -11.03 -24.00 5.36
CA GLU A 329 -11.56 -23.37 6.57
C GLU A 329 -12.55 -22.25 6.22
N ALA A 330 -12.13 -21.31 5.36
CA ALA A 330 -12.98 -20.21 4.90
C ALA A 330 -14.25 -20.69 4.17
N ALA A 331 -14.15 -21.75 3.36
CA ALA A 331 -15.30 -22.33 2.67
C ALA A 331 -16.28 -23.01 3.63
N THR A 332 -15.77 -23.65 4.68
CA THR A 332 -16.57 -24.28 5.73
C THR A 332 -17.32 -23.21 6.52
N GLU A 333 -16.62 -22.18 7.01
CA GLU A 333 -17.23 -21.03 7.69
C GLU A 333 -18.30 -20.35 6.83
N ALA A 334 -18.03 -20.15 5.53
CA ALA A 334 -18.98 -19.56 4.59
C ALA A 334 -20.26 -20.40 4.42
N THR A 335 -20.13 -21.72 4.43
CA THR A 335 -21.25 -22.64 4.25
C THR A 335 -22.11 -22.72 5.51
N GLU A 336 -21.48 -22.85 6.68
CA GLU A 336 -22.15 -22.95 7.97
C GLU A 336 -22.81 -21.62 8.38
N GLY A 337 -22.08 -20.51 8.25
CA GLY A 337 -22.57 -19.18 8.61
C GLY A 337 -23.44 -18.52 7.53
N GLY A 338 -23.52 -19.12 6.33
CA GLY A 338 -24.24 -18.53 5.19
C GLY A 338 -23.61 -17.24 4.64
N ALA A 339 -22.41 -16.88 5.07
CA ALA A 339 -21.70 -15.67 4.65
C ALA A 339 -21.13 -15.79 3.23
N ARG A 340 -21.20 -14.73 2.43
CA ARG A 340 -20.47 -14.64 1.16
C ARG A 340 -19.01 -14.32 1.44
N THR A 341 -18.13 -15.21 0.99
CA THR A 341 -16.70 -15.12 1.23
C THR A 341 -15.96 -14.92 -0.08
N VAL A 342 -14.99 -14.01 -0.11
CA VAL A 342 -14.06 -13.86 -1.22
C VAL A 342 -12.65 -14.18 -0.77
N VAL A 343 -11.96 -15.00 -1.57
CA VAL A 343 -10.53 -15.28 -1.43
C VAL A 343 -9.78 -14.39 -2.42
N PHE A 344 -9.15 -13.35 -1.91
CA PHE A 344 -8.30 -12.42 -2.66
C PHE A 344 -6.85 -12.89 -2.62
N VAL A 345 -6.19 -13.05 -3.76
CA VAL A 345 -4.82 -13.58 -3.82
C VAL A 345 -3.89 -12.67 -4.60
N CYS A 346 -2.73 -12.36 -4.03
CA CYS A 346 -1.65 -11.63 -4.72
C CYS A 346 -0.28 -12.14 -4.23
N GLY A 347 0.46 -12.84 -5.09
CA GLY A 347 1.73 -13.43 -4.69
C GLY A 347 2.41 -14.25 -5.79
N PRO A 348 3.41 -15.08 -5.44
CA PRO A 348 4.07 -15.97 -6.38
C PRO A 348 3.08 -16.91 -7.09
N ALA A 349 3.35 -17.24 -8.37
CA ALA A 349 2.46 -18.06 -9.19
C ALA A 349 2.03 -19.37 -8.51
N ALA A 350 2.96 -20.08 -7.86
CA ALA A 350 2.63 -21.32 -7.15
C ALA A 350 1.59 -21.13 -6.03
N MET A 351 1.66 -20.02 -5.29
CA MET A 351 0.68 -19.69 -4.24
C MET A 351 -0.69 -19.35 -4.85
N ALA A 352 -0.70 -18.59 -5.95
CA ALA A 352 -1.93 -18.27 -6.66
C ALA A 352 -2.60 -19.52 -7.25
N ASP A 353 -1.82 -20.41 -7.84
CA ASP A 353 -2.27 -21.68 -8.39
C ASP A 353 -2.83 -22.61 -7.31
N GLU A 354 -2.16 -22.71 -6.16
CA GLU A 354 -2.62 -23.47 -5.00
C GLU A 354 -3.97 -22.93 -4.48
N ALA A 355 -4.08 -21.62 -4.25
CA ALA A 355 -5.33 -21.00 -3.80
C ALA A 355 -6.47 -21.20 -4.80
N ARG A 356 -6.19 -21.06 -6.12
CA ARG A 356 -7.17 -21.26 -7.18
C ARG A 356 -7.67 -22.71 -7.21
N ALA A 357 -6.74 -23.67 -7.10
CA ALA A 357 -7.06 -25.09 -7.04
C ALA A 357 -7.90 -25.43 -5.80
N ALA A 358 -7.55 -24.86 -4.64
CA ALA A 358 -8.28 -25.05 -3.39
C ALA A 358 -9.71 -24.50 -3.47
N VAL A 359 -9.91 -23.26 -3.95
CA VAL A 359 -11.26 -22.68 -4.10
C VAL A 359 -12.09 -23.53 -5.06
N HIS A 360 -11.52 -23.93 -6.19
CA HIS A 360 -12.20 -24.79 -7.14
C HIS A 360 -12.57 -26.17 -6.56
N ALA A 361 -11.74 -26.75 -5.70
CA ALA A 361 -12.05 -27.99 -4.99
C ALA A 361 -13.25 -27.81 -4.03
N GLU A 362 -13.30 -26.71 -3.28
CA GLU A 362 -14.42 -26.42 -2.38
C GLU A 362 -15.73 -26.14 -3.15
N MET A 363 -15.64 -25.47 -4.30
CA MET A 363 -16.80 -25.28 -5.18
C MET A 363 -17.34 -26.62 -5.69
N LYS A 364 -16.46 -27.58 -6.02
CA LYS A 364 -16.86 -28.94 -6.43
C LYS A 364 -17.56 -29.72 -5.32
N LYS A 365 -17.22 -29.45 -4.05
CA LYS A 365 -17.90 -30.04 -2.88
C LYS A 365 -19.29 -29.42 -2.63
N GLY A 366 -19.67 -28.38 -3.38
CA GLY A 366 -20.97 -27.74 -3.30
C GLY A 366 -20.97 -26.37 -2.60
N CYS A 367 -19.82 -25.85 -2.19
CA CYS A 367 -19.73 -24.50 -1.63
C CYS A 367 -19.95 -23.45 -2.73
N ARG A 368 -21.13 -22.80 -2.73
CA ARG A 368 -21.49 -21.75 -3.72
C ARG A 368 -21.28 -20.33 -3.21
N ARG A 369 -20.79 -20.17 -1.98
CA ARG A 369 -20.64 -18.88 -1.29
C ARG A 369 -19.21 -18.36 -1.29
N ILE A 370 -18.29 -19.09 -1.93
CA ILE A 370 -16.88 -18.70 -2.05
C ILE A 370 -16.59 -18.21 -3.47
N GLU A 371 -15.93 -17.06 -3.57
CA GLU A 371 -15.47 -16.48 -4.84
C GLU A 371 -13.96 -16.29 -4.80
N TYR A 372 -13.29 -16.46 -5.95
CA TYR A 372 -11.85 -16.28 -6.09
C TYR A 372 -11.56 -15.02 -6.89
N VAL A 373 -10.71 -14.16 -6.34
CA VAL A 373 -10.20 -12.95 -6.99
C VAL A 373 -8.69 -12.98 -6.93
N GLU A 374 -8.04 -12.79 -8.08
CA GLU A 374 -6.59 -12.75 -8.17
C GLU A 374 -6.13 -11.40 -8.69
N ASP A 375 -5.10 -10.87 -8.05
CA ASP A 375 -4.41 -9.67 -8.50
C ASP A 375 -2.98 -10.03 -8.94
N CYS A 376 -2.79 -10.15 -10.25
CA CYS A 376 -1.52 -10.57 -10.85
C CYS A 376 -0.67 -9.37 -11.26
N PHE A 377 0.05 -8.79 -10.31
CA PHE A 377 1.06 -7.78 -10.62
C PHE A 377 2.45 -8.42 -10.70
N ARG A 378 2.98 -8.57 -11.93
CA ARG A 378 4.23 -9.32 -12.23
C ARG A 378 5.53 -8.50 -12.20
N TRP A 379 5.58 -7.35 -11.51
CA TRP A 379 6.75 -6.48 -11.51
C TRP A 379 7.68 -6.66 -10.29
#